data_AF-A0A180GK46-F1
#
_entry.id   AF-A0A180GK46-F1
#
_cell.length_a   1.000
_cell.length_b   1.000
_cell.length_c   1.000
_cell.angle_alpha   90.00
_cell.angle_beta   90.00
_cell.angle_gamma   90.00
#
_symmetry.space_group_name_H-M   'P 1'
#
loop_
_entity.id
_entity.type
_entity.pdbx_description
1 polymer ?
#
loop_
_entity_poly.entity_id
_entity_poly.type
_entity_poly.pdbx_seq_one_letter_code
_entity_poly.pdbx_strand_id
1 'polypeptide(L)'
;MADHASPTTTTEDFLGRLTDAHCHASDAFEGADPGRAAGAIGGLATGKVCVMSSSLESQARTADLAGRRPAKVVPAFGLHPWFVGAVSLARAEPIDKRTHYRAVLCTKHAPLCSPPTPGDRREDEEALERWLDGHLPLLPTPIPLAGFLAELRVRLAQVPGSMVGEIGLDKASTVRIQSGPEGGTGASRYKVAIAHQLAVVRAQIDLAVELGRPVSLHCVQASNEILGLVDALVARWGRRFTGLDPSPSTTSSPGRAGQLDPSTPRGINVCWHSPSLSVDVLRQIQRKLPQTAYFSFSSHLASPPSPPRPPRRRRSLSPRDAGSARRTILPPSPPRDPGHAHRPLAPRDRPRRRPVDDRRKDAHNLQGRPDRQGFRPQWPGSSFARPGGL
;
A
#
# COMPACT_ATOMS: atom_id res chain seq x y z
N MET A 1 45.22 -28.06 30.05
CA MET A 1 44.24 -27.98 28.94
C MET A 1 43.38 -26.77 29.23
N ALA A 2 43.55 -25.68 28.48
CA ALA A 2 42.73 -24.49 28.64
C ALA A 2 41.32 -24.81 28.13
N ASP A 3 40.35 -24.72 29.04
CA ASP A 3 38.95 -24.98 28.78
C ASP A 3 38.41 -23.82 27.93
N HIS A 4 38.33 -24.00 26.62
CA HIS A 4 37.68 -23.05 25.72
C HIS A 4 36.17 -23.17 25.89
N ALA A 5 35.65 -22.57 26.97
CA ALA A 5 34.23 -22.32 27.10
C ALA A 5 33.81 -21.34 26.00
N SER A 6 33.15 -21.86 24.96
CA SER A 6 32.50 -21.04 23.94
C SER A 6 31.56 -20.04 24.62
N PRO A 7 31.59 -18.74 24.26
CA PRO A 7 30.76 -17.74 24.92
C PRO A 7 29.28 -18.11 24.76
N THR A 8 28.58 -18.33 25.88
CA THR A 8 27.13 -18.55 25.90
C THR A 8 26.45 -17.29 25.38
N THR A 9 25.98 -17.36 24.13
CA THR A 9 25.22 -16.27 23.51
C THR A 9 23.94 -16.06 24.29
N THR A 10 23.75 -14.87 24.87
CA THR A 10 22.51 -14.56 25.60
C THR A 10 21.34 -14.42 24.63
N THR A 11 20.11 -14.58 25.11
CA THR A 11 18.90 -14.30 24.31
C THR A 11 18.93 -12.88 23.74
N GLU A 12 19.45 -11.92 24.51
CA GLU A 12 19.60 -10.53 24.09
C GLU A 12 20.61 -10.37 22.96
N ASP A 13 21.78 -11.04 23.04
CA ASP A 13 22.77 -11.07 21.95
C ASP A 13 22.20 -11.67 20.67
N PHE A 14 21.35 -12.69 20.79
CA PHE A 14 20.69 -13.31 19.65
C PHE A 14 19.67 -12.36 19.00
N LEU A 15 18.75 -11.79 19.81
CA LEU A 15 17.73 -10.85 19.31
C LEU A 15 18.36 -9.59 18.71
N GLY A 16 19.45 -9.10 19.29
CA GLY A 16 20.22 -7.96 18.78
C GLY A 16 20.83 -8.18 17.39
N ARG A 17 20.91 -9.43 16.91
CA ARG A 17 21.34 -9.77 15.54
C ARG A 17 20.18 -9.86 14.56
N LEU A 18 18.94 -9.89 15.05
CA LEU A 18 17.75 -9.95 14.21
C LEU A 18 17.37 -8.55 13.72
N THR A 19 16.87 -8.51 12.50
CA THR A 19 16.30 -7.31 11.88
C THR A 19 14.85 -7.57 11.54
N ASP A 20 13.96 -6.70 12.00
CA ASP A 20 12.62 -6.64 11.43
C ASP A 20 12.72 -6.04 10.03
N ALA A 21 12.55 -6.88 9.02
CA ALA A 21 12.77 -6.51 7.63
C ALA A 21 11.68 -5.59 7.07
N HIS A 22 10.55 -5.41 7.75
CA HIS A 22 9.44 -4.62 7.24
C HIS A 22 8.41 -4.25 8.33
N CYS A 23 8.29 -2.96 8.65
CA CYS A 23 7.23 -2.46 9.53
C CYS A 23 6.77 -1.03 9.18
N HIS A 24 5.59 -0.64 9.68
CA HIS A 24 4.98 0.70 9.47
C HIS A 24 5.02 1.56 10.73
N ALA A 25 6.18 1.62 11.41
CA ALA A 25 6.29 2.38 12.65
C ALA A 25 6.03 3.89 12.48
N SER A 26 6.24 4.45 11.28
CA SER A 26 5.95 5.86 10.96
C SER A 26 4.46 6.18 10.85
N ASP A 27 3.61 5.17 10.69
CA ASP A 27 2.15 5.30 10.66
C ASP A 27 1.51 4.74 11.94
N ALA A 28 2.33 4.27 12.89
CA ALA A 28 1.87 3.90 14.21
C ALA A 28 1.28 5.12 14.93
N PHE A 29 0.30 4.88 15.79
CA PHE A 29 -0.38 5.94 16.55
C PHE A 29 -1.06 7.00 15.67
N GLU A 30 -1.73 6.53 14.61
CA GLU A 30 -2.47 7.38 13.67
C GLU A 30 -1.59 8.42 12.97
N GLY A 31 -0.28 8.16 12.88
CA GLY A 31 0.69 9.00 12.19
C GLY A 31 1.03 10.31 12.90
N ALA A 32 0.61 10.50 14.15
CA ALA A 32 0.71 11.78 14.85
C ALA A 32 1.96 11.94 15.74
N ASP A 33 2.66 10.87 16.13
CA ASP A 33 3.77 10.97 17.10
C ASP A 33 5.00 10.10 16.75
N PRO A 34 5.95 10.66 15.97
CA PRO A 34 7.25 10.03 15.73
C PRO A 34 8.08 9.81 17.01
N GLY A 35 7.87 10.61 18.07
CA GLY A 35 8.57 10.49 19.35
C GLY A 35 8.16 9.23 20.09
N ARG A 36 6.86 8.94 20.17
CA ARG A 36 6.34 7.70 20.75
C ARG A 36 6.79 6.47 19.97
N ALA A 37 6.74 6.51 18.64
CA ALA A 37 7.27 5.44 17.79
C ALA A 37 8.77 5.21 18.02
N ALA A 38 9.56 6.29 18.11
CA ALA A 38 10.98 6.21 18.44
C ALA A 38 11.22 5.63 19.84
N GLY A 39 10.40 5.96 20.83
CA GLY A 39 10.42 5.37 22.16
C GLY A 39 10.24 3.85 22.12
N ALA A 40 9.17 3.40 21.45
CA ALA A 40 8.86 1.98 21.29
C ALA A 40 9.98 1.20 20.57
N ILE A 41 10.51 1.73 19.46
CA ILE A 41 11.65 1.12 18.74
C ILE A 41 12.89 1.02 19.63
N GLY A 42 13.13 2.05 20.44
CA GLY A 42 14.23 2.06 21.41
C GLY A 42 14.20 0.86 22.35
N GLY A 43 13.01 0.50 22.83
CA GLY A 43 12.79 -0.62 23.76
C GLY A 43 12.78 -2.02 23.14
N LEU A 44 12.86 -2.16 21.81
CA LEU A 44 12.91 -3.48 21.17
C LEU A 44 14.24 -4.19 21.44
N ALA A 45 14.22 -5.50 21.66
CA ALA A 45 15.45 -6.29 21.74
C ALA A 45 16.10 -6.52 20.37
N THR A 46 15.38 -6.28 19.27
CA THR A 46 15.91 -6.44 17.91
C THR A 46 16.97 -5.39 17.59
N GLY A 47 17.96 -5.80 16.79
CA GLY A 47 19.06 -4.93 16.39
C GLY A 47 18.61 -3.78 15.50
N LYS A 48 17.84 -4.09 14.46
CA LYS A 48 17.34 -3.11 13.49
C LYS A 48 15.89 -3.34 13.11
N VAL A 49 15.26 -2.28 12.62
CA VAL A 49 13.91 -2.28 12.04
C VAL A 49 13.92 -1.49 10.74
N CYS A 50 13.38 -2.08 9.68
CA CYS A 50 13.19 -1.42 8.40
C CYS A 50 11.80 -0.76 8.36
N VAL A 51 11.76 0.57 8.43
CA VAL A 51 10.51 1.34 8.50
C VAL A 51 10.10 1.82 7.12
N MET A 52 8.91 1.42 6.69
CA MET A 52 8.36 1.76 5.38
C MET A 52 7.60 3.07 5.41
N SER A 53 7.84 3.91 4.41
CA SER A 53 6.84 4.89 3.97
C SER A 53 5.80 4.19 3.08
N SER A 54 4.56 4.67 3.07
CA SER A 54 3.50 4.15 2.21
C SER A 54 2.84 5.25 1.38
N SER A 55 2.65 6.44 1.96
CA SER A 55 2.01 7.60 1.34
C SER A 55 2.99 8.76 1.14
N LEU A 56 2.59 9.77 0.37
CA LEU A 56 3.36 11.02 0.21
C LEU A 56 3.67 11.69 1.56
N GLU A 57 2.74 11.64 2.51
CA GLU A 57 2.88 12.22 3.84
C GLU A 57 3.86 11.42 4.72
N SER A 58 3.75 10.09 4.71
CA SER A 58 4.56 9.21 5.56
C SER A 58 6.06 9.31 5.28
N GLN A 59 6.46 9.74 4.07
CA GLN A 59 7.86 9.94 3.66
C GLN A 59 8.64 10.82 4.65
N ALA A 60 8.04 11.92 5.12
CA ALA A 60 8.67 12.83 6.08
C ALA A 60 8.76 12.22 7.48
N ARG A 61 7.72 11.51 7.92
CA ARG A 61 7.69 10.81 9.22
C ARG A 61 8.73 9.70 9.29
N THR A 62 8.89 8.93 8.21
CA THR A 62 9.92 7.88 8.12
C THR A 62 11.33 8.47 8.23
N ALA A 63 11.57 9.64 7.60
CA ALA A 63 12.85 10.34 7.72
C ALA A 63 13.10 10.86 9.15
N ASP A 64 12.10 11.47 9.80
CA ASP A 64 12.20 11.93 11.19
C ASP A 64 12.51 10.77 12.15
N LEU A 65 11.81 9.65 11.99
CA LEU A 65 12.03 8.46 12.82
C LEU A 65 13.44 7.89 12.67
N ALA A 66 13.98 7.90 11.45
CA ALA A 66 15.37 7.53 11.20
C ALA A 66 16.36 8.49 11.86
N GLY A 67 16.10 9.80 11.82
CA GLY A 67 16.90 10.81 12.52
C GLY A 67 16.90 10.65 14.04
N ARG A 68 15.78 10.23 14.62
CA ARG A 68 15.65 9.99 16.07
C ARG A 68 16.35 8.70 16.54
N ARG A 69 16.44 7.68 15.67
CA ARG A 69 16.98 6.34 16.01
C ARG A 69 17.92 5.79 14.93
N PRO A 70 19.00 6.49 14.56
CA PRO A 70 19.83 6.14 13.40
C PRO A 70 20.56 4.79 13.51
N ALA A 71 20.80 4.31 14.74
CA ALA A 71 21.41 3.00 14.97
C ALA A 71 20.44 1.83 14.78
N LYS A 72 19.13 2.07 14.95
CA LYS A 72 18.09 1.02 14.90
C LYS A 72 17.21 1.09 13.66
N VAL A 73 16.96 2.27 13.11
CA VAL A 73 16.00 2.46 12.02
C VAL A 73 16.72 2.49 10.67
N VAL A 74 16.27 1.61 9.78
CA VAL A 74 16.59 1.67 8.35
C VAL A 74 15.35 2.23 7.64
N PRO A 75 15.35 3.49 7.16
CA PRO A 75 14.18 4.03 6.49
C PRO A 75 14.06 3.49 5.07
N ALA A 76 12.83 3.23 4.63
CA ALA A 76 12.49 2.94 3.26
C ALA A 76 11.55 4.02 2.71
N PHE A 77 11.92 4.58 1.57
CA PHE A 77 11.18 5.64 0.90
C PHE A 77 10.52 5.11 -0.37
N GLY A 78 9.24 5.38 -0.56
CA GLY A 78 8.47 4.84 -1.69
C GLY A 78 6.99 5.18 -1.60
N LEU A 79 6.27 4.91 -2.68
CA LEU A 79 4.82 5.07 -2.75
C LEU A 79 4.15 3.73 -2.96
N HIS A 80 3.34 3.35 -1.98
CA HIS A 80 2.58 2.11 -1.94
C HIS A 80 1.46 2.14 -3.00
N PRO A 81 1.09 1.00 -3.63
CA PRO A 81 0.04 0.93 -4.66
C PRO A 81 -1.32 1.54 -4.26
N TRP A 82 -1.59 1.71 -2.97
CA TRP A 82 -2.79 2.39 -2.49
C TRP A 82 -2.82 3.89 -2.81
N PHE A 83 -1.66 4.53 -2.92
CA PHE A 83 -1.53 5.98 -3.06
C PHE A 83 -1.06 6.42 -4.45
N VAL A 84 -0.66 5.49 -5.32
CA VAL A 84 -0.15 5.81 -6.67
C VAL A 84 -1.19 6.46 -7.60
N GLY A 85 -2.47 6.41 -7.24
CA GLY A 85 -3.52 7.16 -7.93
C GLY A 85 -3.36 8.68 -7.84
N ALA A 86 -2.57 9.20 -6.89
CA ALA A 86 -2.24 10.63 -6.79
C ALA A 86 -1.02 11.04 -7.65
N VAL A 87 -0.43 10.11 -8.40
CA VAL A 87 0.73 10.39 -9.27
C VAL A 87 0.31 10.25 -10.73
N SER A 88 0.59 11.26 -11.53
CA SER A 88 0.30 11.28 -12.97
C SER A 88 1.50 10.88 -13.82
N LEU A 89 1.25 10.10 -14.86
CA LEU A 89 2.23 9.77 -15.89
C LEU A 89 2.30 10.83 -17.00
N ALA A 90 1.41 11.83 -16.97
CA ALA A 90 1.40 12.90 -17.96
C ALA A 90 2.66 13.77 -17.85
N ARG A 91 3.17 14.20 -19.00
CA ARG A 91 4.29 15.15 -19.11
C ARG A 91 3.85 16.62 -19.19
N ALA A 92 2.59 16.84 -19.57
CA ALA A 92 2.03 18.17 -19.71
C ALA A 92 1.58 18.69 -18.35
N GLU A 93 1.92 19.95 -18.06
CA GLU A 93 1.44 20.68 -16.89
C GLU A 93 0.61 21.90 -17.35
N PRO A 94 -0.46 22.27 -16.63
CA PRO A 94 -0.97 21.65 -15.40
C PRO A 94 -1.68 20.32 -15.64
N ILE A 95 -1.67 19.43 -14.64
CA ILE A 95 -2.41 18.16 -14.70
C ILE A 95 -3.88 18.44 -14.36
N ASP A 96 -4.78 18.23 -15.31
CA ASP A 96 -6.21 18.27 -15.00
C ASP A 96 -6.62 17.08 -14.14
N LYS A 97 -7.17 17.38 -12.96
CA LYS A 97 -7.51 16.39 -11.93
C LYS A 97 -8.58 15.42 -12.42
N ARG A 98 -9.61 15.90 -13.13
CA ARG A 98 -10.69 15.05 -13.65
C ARG A 98 -10.17 14.10 -14.71
N THR A 99 -9.48 14.63 -15.71
CA THR A 99 -8.88 13.85 -16.80
C THR A 99 -7.94 12.77 -16.25
N HIS A 100 -7.12 13.12 -15.26
CA HIS A 100 -6.23 12.17 -14.59
C HIS A 100 -7.00 11.02 -13.92
N TYR A 101 -7.97 11.31 -13.05
CA TYR A 101 -8.71 10.26 -12.34
C TYR A 101 -9.60 9.42 -13.26
N ARG A 102 -10.12 10.00 -14.35
CA ARG A 102 -10.80 9.23 -15.39
C ARG A 102 -9.86 8.19 -16.02
N ALA A 103 -8.61 8.54 -16.26
CA ALA A 103 -7.65 7.67 -16.92
C ALA A 103 -7.10 6.55 -16.01
N VAL A 104 -6.95 6.81 -14.71
CA VAL A 104 -6.29 5.86 -13.79
C VAL A 104 -7.25 4.99 -12.98
N LEU A 105 -8.54 5.35 -12.90
CA LEU A 105 -9.51 4.59 -12.11
C LEU A 105 -10.27 3.56 -12.94
N CYS A 106 -10.51 2.39 -12.34
CA CYS A 106 -11.29 1.32 -12.95
C CYS A 106 -12.08 0.54 -11.89
N THR A 107 -13.15 -0.13 -12.30
CA THR A 107 -13.87 -1.12 -11.48
C THR A 107 -13.28 -2.53 -11.66
N LYS A 108 -12.71 -2.80 -12.84
CA LYS A 108 -12.06 -4.06 -13.23
C LYS A 108 -10.73 -3.76 -13.91
N HIS A 109 -9.71 -4.55 -13.60
CA HIS A 109 -8.41 -4.42 -14.26
C HIS A 109 -8.49 -5.02 -15.67
N ALA A 110 -8.20 -4.19 -16.68
CA ALA A 110 -8.05 -4.67 -18.04
C ALA A 110 -6.83 -5.60 -18.18
N PRO A 111 -6.87 -6.64 -19.04
CA PRO A 111 -5.69 -7.42 -19.39
C PRO A 111 -4.60 -6.52 -20.00
N LEU A 112 -3.34 -6.75 -19.64
CA LEU A 112 -2.22 -5.94 -20.15
C LEU A 112 -1.90 -6.21 -21.63
N CYS A 113 -2.30 -7.37 -22.16
CA CYS A 113 -1.97 -7.83 -23.50
C CYS A 113 -3.13 -7.73 -24.51
N SER A 114 -4.28 -7.18 -24.10
CA SER A 114 -5.46 -7.10 -24.97
C SER A 114 -6.02 -5.69 -24.99
N PRO A 115 -6.27 -5.12 -26.18
CA PRO A 115 -6.99 -3.86 -26.27
C PRO A 115 -8.40 -4.03 -25.69
N PRO A 116 -8.95 -3.05 -24.96
CA PRO A 116 -10.28 -3.19 -24.38
C PRO A 116 -11.35 -3.26 -25.47
N THR A 117 -12.31 -4.17 -25.33
CA THR A 117 -13.46 -4.28 -26.24
C THR A 117 -14.31 -3.00 -26.15
N PRO A 118 -14.75 -2.39 -27.26
CA PRO A 118 -15.44 -1.08 -27.25
C PRO A 118 -16.79 -1.04 -26.51
N GLY A 119 -17.52 -2.15 -26.40
CA GLY A 119 -18.90 -2.18 -25.87
C GLY A 119 -19.04 -2.08 -24.35
N ASP A 120 -18.19 -2.77 -23.59
CA ASP A 120 -18.29 -2.85 -22.12
C ASP A 120 -17.86 -1.56 -21.40
N ARG A 121 -17.21 -0.63 -22.11
CA ARG A 121 -16.60 0.57 -21.50
C ARG A 121 -17.57 1.71 -21.25
N ARG A 122 -18.64 1.84 -22.04
CA ARG A 122 -19.45 3.08 -22.05
C ARG A 122 -20.25 3.27 -20.77
N GLU A 123 -20.89 2.21 -20.26
CA GLU A 123 -21.67 2.28 -19.01
C GLU A 123 -20.76 2.49 -17.79
N ASP A 124 -19.59 1.84 -17.78
CA ASP A 124 -18.59 2.01 -16.72
C ASP A 124 -17.99 3.42 -16.71
N GLU A 125 -17.76 4.01 -17.89
CA GLU A 125 -17.30 5.40 -18.03
C GLU A 125 -18.34 6.42 -17.54
N GLU A 126 -19.60 6.29 -17.96
CA GLU A 126 -20.67 7.19 -17.48
C GLU A 126 -20.89 7.08 -15.96
N ALA A 127 -20.76 5.88 -15.40
CA ALA A 127 -20.86 5.69 -13.97
C ALA A 127 -19.65 6.25 -13.21
N LEU A 128 -18.45 6.18 -13.78
CA LEU A 128 -17.24 6.82 -13.26
C LEU A 128 -17.38 8.34 -13.27
N GLU A 129 -17.84 8.94 -14.37
CA GLU A 129 -18.04 10.39 -14.46
C GLU A 129 -19.02 10.90 -13.38
N ARG A 130 -20.18 10.24 -13.25
CA ARG A 130 -21.15 10.57 -12.18
C ARG A 130 -20.57 10.43 -10.78
N TRP A 131 -19.70 9.44 -10.57
CA TRP A 131 -19.03 9.28 -9.29
C TRP A 131 -18.00 10.40 -9.05
N LEU A 132 -17.22 10.78 -10.07
CA LEU A 132 -16.25 11.87 -9.99
C LEU A 132 -16.94 13.20 -9.67
N ASP A 133 -18.14 13.47 -10.18
CA ASP A 133 -18.88 14.70 -9.88
C ASP A 133 -19.04 14.97 -8.37
N GLY A 134 -19.26 13.92 -7.56
CA GLY A 134 -19.41 14.05 -6.11
C GLY A 134 -18.11 13.91 -5.31
N HIS A 135 -17.05 13.35 -5.89
CA HIS A 135 -15.88 12.89 -5.14
C HIS A 135 -14.56 13.54 -5.57
N LEU A 136 -14.51 14.18 -6.74
CA LEU A 136 -13.29 14.82 -7.27
C LEU A 136 -12.65 15.81 -6.27
N PRO A 137 -13.40 16.61 -5.48
CA PRO A 137 -12.80 17.48 -4.46
C PRO A 137 -12.08 16.72 -3.34
N LEU A 138 -12.54 15.51 -3.02
CA LEU A 138 -12.01 14.67 -1.93
C LEU A 138 -10.79 13.84 -2.33
N LEU A 139 -10.56 13.67 -3.64
CA LEU A 139 -9.36 12.99 -4.14
C LEU A 139 -8.13 13.89 -3.99
N PRO A 140 -6.91 13.34 -3.82
CA PRO A 140 -5.68 14.15 -3.81
C PRO A 140 -5.47 14.93 -5.11
N THR A 141 -4.76 16.06 -5.04
CA THR A 141 -4.30 16.73 -6.27
C THR A 141 -3.18 15.90 -6.90
N PRO A 142 -3.28 15.53 -8.20
CA PRO A 142 -2.25 14.73 -8.84
C PRO A 142 -0.93 15.48 -8.96
N ILE A 143 0.18 14.80 -8.68
CA ILE A 143 1.54 15.31 -8.90
C ILE A 143 2.20 14.58 -10.08
N PRO A 144 3.11 15.23 -10.84
CA PRO A 144 3.85 14.55 -11.90
C PRO A 144 4.77 13.45 -11.34
N LEU A 145 4.80 12.28 -11.98
CA LEU A 145 5.72 11.18 -11.61
C LEU A 145 7.18 11.63 -11.59
N ALA A 146 7.58 12.47 -12.55
CA ALA A 146 8.94 13.01 -12.61
C ALA A 146 9.30 13.83 -11.36
N GLY A 147 8.37 14.67 -10.89
CA GLY A 147 8.55 15.44 -9.65
C GLY A 147 8.68 14.55 -8.43
N PHE A 148 7.79 13.57 -8.29
CA PHE A 148 7.87 12.57 -7.22
C PHE A 148 9.21 11.81 -7.22
N LEU A 149 9.68 11.33 -8.38
CA LEU A 149 10.95 10.61 -8.47
C LEU A 149 12.17 11.49 -8.18
N ALA A 150 12.12 12.78 -8.52
CA ALA A 150 13.17 13.73 -8.18
C ALA A 150 13.27 13.91 -6.66
N GLU A 151 12.15 14.09 -5.97
CA GLU A 151 12.12 14.15 -4.51
C GLU A 151 12.56 12.84 -3.85
N LEU A 152 12.11 11.70 -4.39
CA LEU A 152 12.51 10.38 -3.90
C LEU A 152 14.03 10.18 -4.02
N ARG A 153 14.64 10.59 -5.15
CA ARG A 153 16.10 10.56 -5.32
C ARG A 153 16.82 11.39 -4.26
N VAL A 154 16.34 12.60 -3.97
CA VAL A 154 16.91 13.47 -2.94
C VAL A 154 16.89 12.79 -1.57
N ARG A 155 15.75 12.19 -1.18
CA ARG A 155 15.62 11.46 0.10
C ARG A 155 16.58 10.27 0.19
N LEU A 156 16.66 9.46 -0.87
CA LEU A 156 17.56 8.30 -0.95
C LEU A 156 19.04 8.69 -0.93
N ALA A 157 19.40 9.87 -1.46
CA ALA A 157 20.76 10.39 -1.42
C ALA A 157 21.14 10.91 -0.03
N GLN A 158 20.21 11.55 0.68
CA GLN A 158 20.42 12.05 2.05
C GLN A 158 20.66 10.94 3.07
N VAL A 159 20.11 9.73 2.83
CA VAL A 159 20.29 8.59 3.73
C VAL A 159 20.89 7.41 2.95
N PRO A 160 22.24 7.29 2.87
CA PRO A 160 22.89 6.25 2.08
C PRO A 160 22.55 4.80 2.46
N GLY A 161 22.08 4.55 3.69
CA GLY A 161 21.63 3.22 4.14
C GLY A 161 20.14 2.94 3.90
N SER A 162 19.40 3.86 3.28
CA SER A 162 17.95 3.72 3.06
C SER A 162 17.61 2.68 1.99
N MET A 163 16.35 2.25 2.00
CA MET A 163 15.77 1.34 1.02
C MET A 163 14.73 2.08 0.16
N VAL A 164 14.29 1.44 -0.93
CA VAL A 164 13.06 1.83 -1.62
C VAL A 164 11.90 0.96 -1.14
N GLY A 165 10.86 1.56 -0.57
CA GLY A 165 9.73 0.80 -0.03
C GLY A 165 8.79 1.64 0.85
N GLU A 166 7.57 1.18 1.07
CA GLU A 166 6.95 0.01 0.44
C GLU A 166 6.36 0.40 -0.92
N ILE A 167 6.72 -0.35 -1.96
CA ILE A 167 6.23 -0.15 -3.34
C ILE A 167 5.67 -1.46 -3.86
N GLY A 168 4.82 -1.47 -4.88
CA GLY A 168 4.33 -2.75 -5.40
C GLY A 168 3.04 -2.69 -6.20
N LEU A 169 2.33 -3.82 -6.20
CA LEU A 169 1.09 -4.04 -6.95
C LEU A 169 0.00 -4.60 -6.02
N ASP A 170 -1.19 -4.00 -6.05
CA ASP A 170 -2.35 -4.46 -5.29
C ASP A 170 -3.62 -4.33 -6.14
N LYS A 171 -4.10 -5.47 -6.66
CA LYS A 171 -5.40 -5.52 -7.40
C LYS A 171 -6.61 -5.55 -6.47
N ALA A 172 -6.43 -5.85 -5.19
CA ALA A 172 -7.53 -5.89 -4.23
C ALA A 172 -7.88 -4.47 -3.76
N SER A 173 -6.88 -3.60 -3.62
CA SER A 173 -7.00 -2.21 -3.16
C SER A 173 -8.08 -1.41 -3.90
N THR A 174 -8.89 -0.70 -3.12
CA THR A 174 -9.85 0.28 -3.60
C THR A 174 -9.48 1.68 -3.12
N VAL A 175 -9.89 2.69 -3.89
CA VAL A 175 -9.70 4.09 -3.50
C VAL A 175 -10.51 4.36 -2.25
N ARG A 176 -9.81 4.81 -1.21
CA ARG A 176 -10.41 5.26 0.05
C ARG A 176 -10.74 6.73 -0.05
N ILE A 177 -11.94 7.09 0.35
CA ILE A 177 -12.36 8.47 0.51
C ILE A 177 -12.62 8.70 1.98
N GLN A 178 -11.97 9.73 2.53
CA GLN A 178 -12.36 10.27 3.82
C GLN A 178 -13.69 11.00 3.60
N SER A 179 -14.80 10.34 3.93
CA SER A 179 -16.05 11.07 4.08
C SER A 179 -15.82 12.11 5.18
N GLY A 180 -16.42 13.30 5.04
CA GLY A 180 -16.17 14.48 5.87
C GLY A 180 -16.40 14.31 7.39
N PRO A 181 -16.73 15.39 8.12
CA PRO A 181 -16.70 15.42 9.60
C PRO A 181 -17.46 14.30 10.34
N GLU A 182 -18.38 13.59 9.68
CA GLU A 182 -19.16 12.48 10.25
C GLU A 182 -18.57 11.07 10.04
N GLY A 183 -17.28 10.96 9.72
CA GLY A 183 -16.45 9.86 10.24
C GLY A 183 -16.67 8.44 9.66
N GLY A 184 -17.03 8.31 8.38
CA GLY A 184 -17.05 7.01 7.70
C GLY A 184 -16.01 6.90 6.58
N THR A 185 -14.97 6.07 6.71
CA THR A 185 -14.11 5.70 5.56
C THR A 185 -14.85 4.68 4.69
N GLY A 186 -15.61 5.15 3.69
CA GLY A 186 -16.24 4.28 2.70
C GLY A 186 -15.21 3.83 1.66
N ALA A 187 -14.94 2.52 1.59
CA ALA A 187 -14.19 1.96 0.47
C ALA A 187 -15.01 2.15 -0.82
N SER A 188 -14.47 2.86 -1.82
CA SER A 188 -15.15 2.95 -3.11
C SER A 188 -15.07 1.61 -3.86
N ARG A 189 -15.91 1.43 -4.88
CA ARG A 189 -15.75 0.29 -5.82
C ARG A 189 -14.59 0.48 -6.81
N TYR A 190 -14.02 1.69 -6.87
CA TYR A 190 -13.00 2.05 -7.83
C TYR A 190 -11.62 1.69 -7.31
N LYS A 191 -10.76 1.29 -8.23
CA LYS A 191 -9.38 0.87 -8.00
C LYS A 191 -8.47 1.66 -8.92
N VAL A 192 -7.20 1.77 -8.57
CA VAL A 192 -6.19 2.27 -9.51
C VAL A 192 -5.83 1.15 -10.48
N ALA A 193 -5.94 1.41 -11.78
CA ALA A 193 -5.69 0.45 -12.84
C ALA A 193 -4.31 -0.22 -12.69
N ILE A 194 -4.24 -1.53 -12.87
CA ILE A 194 -3.02 -2.30 -12.67
C ILE A 194 -1.88 -1.85 -13.60
N ALA A 195 -2.21 -1.39 -14.81
CA ALA A 195 -1.25 -0.80 -15.74
C ALA A 195 -0.60 0.48 -15.17
N HIS A 196 -1.38 1.32 -14.48
CA HIS A 196 -0.87 2.51 -13.81
C HIS A 196 0.01 2.15 -12.60
N GLN A 197 -0.42 1.20 -11.78
CA GLN A 197 0.40 0.70 -10.67
C GLN A 197 1.75 0.15 -11.17
N LEU A 198 1.73 -0.65 -12.25
CA LEU A 198 2.93 -1.20 -12.91
C LEU A 198 3.88 -0.11 -13.39
N ALA A 199 3.37 0.94 -14.02
CA ALA A 199 4.20 2.05 -14.49
C ALA A 199 4.92 2.75 -13.33
N VAL A 200 4.20 3.01 -12.23
CA VAL A 200 4.76 3.70 -11.06
C VAL A 200 5.76 2.82 -10.30
N VAL A 201 5.45 1.55 -10.03
CA VAL A 201 6.39 0.64 -9.35
C VAL A 201 7.64 0.41 -10.18
N ARG A 202 7.52 0.25 -11.51
CA ARG A 202 8.68 0.11 -12.41
C ARG A 202 9.60 1.30 -12.32
N ALA A 203 9.07 2.53 -12.34
CA ALA A 203 9.88 3.73 -12.25
C ALA A 203 10.60 3.87 -10.89
N GLN A 204 9.95 3.44 -9.80
CA GLN A 204 10.59 3.39 -8.47
C GLN A 204 11.70 2.34 -8.38
N ILE A 205 11.51 1.15 -8.99
CA ILE A 205 12.56 0.11 -9.05
C ILE A 205 13.71 0.54 -9.95
N ASP A 206 13.43 1.18 -11.10
CA ASP A 206 14.47 1.73 -11.97
C ASP A 206 15.38 2.70 -11.17
N LEU A 207 14.78 3.61 -10.39
CA LEU A 207 15.54 4.49 -9.49
C LEU A 207 16.33 3.72 -8.41
N ALA A 208 15.75 2.65 -7.87
CA ALA A 208 16.44 1.79 -6.90
C ALA A 208 17.69 1.14 -7.51
N VAL A 209 17.60 0.61 -8.74
CA VAL A 209 18.74 0.01 -9.46
C VAL A 209 19.79 1.07 -9.82
N GLU A 210 19.36 2.28 -10.19
CA GLU A 210 20.27 3.39 -10.45
C GLU A 210 21.12 3.75 -9.24
N LEU A 211 20.50 3.74 -8.05
CA LEU A 211 21.14 4.14 -6.78
C LEU A 211 21.70 2.96 -5.97
N GLY A 212 21.58 1.72 -6.45
CA GLY A 212 22.02 0.52 -5.72
C GLY A 212 21.25 0.29 -4.41
N ARG A 213 19.95 0.60 -4.40
CA ARG A 213 19.09 0.52 -3.21
C ARG A 213 18.30 -0.79 -3.19
N PRO A 214 18.23 -1.49 -2.04
CA PRO A 214 17.35 -2.64 -1.91
C PRO A 214 15.87 -2.19 -1.92
N VAL A 215 14.98 -3.10 -2.31
CA VAL A 215 13.54 -2.84 -2.47
C VAL A 215 12.74 -3.70 -1.49
N SER A 216 11.76 -3.10 -0.82
CA SER A 216 10.67 -3.83 -0.16
C SER A 216 9.41 -3.78 -1.04
N LEU A 217 8.95 -4.95 -1.48
CA LEU A 217 8.01 -5.10 -2.58
C LEU A 217 6.69 -5.76 -2.15
N HIS A 218 5.60 -5.01 -2.29
CA HIS A 218 4.23 -5.43 -2.09
C HIS A 218 3.65 -6.14 -3.30
N CYS A 219 2.90 -7.23 -3.07
CA CYS A 219 2.17 -7.89 -4.15
C CYS A 219 0.92 -8.63 -3.64
N VAL A 220 -0.26 -8.12 -3.97
CA VAL A 220 -1.56 -8.73 -3.65
C VAL A 220 -2.39 -8.92 -4.91
N GLN A 221 -2.79 -10.17 -5.17
CA GLN A 221 -3.60 -10.59 -6.33
C GLN A 221 -3.03 -10.21 -7.72
N ALA A 222 -1.73 -9.95 -7.81
CA ALA A 222 -1.06 -9.49 -9.03
C ALA A 222 0.06 -10.43 -9.51
N SER A 223 -0.13 -11.75 -9.36
CA SER A 223 0.91 -12.77 -9.62
C SER A 223 1.46 -12.76 -11.05
N ASN A 224 0.60 -12.57 -12.06
CA ASN A 224 1.05 -12.54 -13.46
C ASN A 224 1.82 -11.25 -13.75
N GLU A 225 1.33 -10.14 -13.22
CA GLU A 225 1.93 -8.83 -13.41
C GLU A 225 3.28 -8.71 -12.72
N ILE A 226 3.45 -9.31 -11.54
CA ILE A 226 4.73 -9.30 -10.86
C ILE A 226 5.77 -10.16 -11.59
N LEU A 227 5.37 -11.31 -12.15
CA LEU A 227 6.27 -12.13 -12.97
C LEU A 227 6.69 -11.39 -14.24
N GLY A 228 5.73 -10.76 -14.93
CA GLY A 228 6.02 -9.94 -16.11
C GLY A 228 6.90 -8.72 -15.80
N LEU A 229 6.71 -8.09 -14.63
CA LEU A 229 7.56 -7.00 -14.15
C LEU A 229 9.00 -7.49 -13.91
N VAL A 230 9.17 -8.64 -13.24
CA VAL A 230 10.49 -9.25 -13.03
C VAL A 230 11.18 -9.52 -14.36
N ASP A 231 10.47 -10.09 -15.34
CA ASP A 231 11.02 -10.35 -16.67
C ASP A 231 11.47 -9.07 -17.38
N ALA A 232 10.66 -8.01 -17.32
CA ALA A 232 11.01 -6.72 -17.90
C ALA A 232 12.24 -6.09 -17.21
N LEU A 233 12.37 -6.24 -15.89
CA LEU A 233 13.51 -5.71 -15.12
C LEU A 233 14.80 -6.48 -15.37
N VAL A 234 14.72 -7.82 -15.46
CA VAL A 234 15.85 -8.67 -15.84
C VAL A 234 16.35 -8.30 -17.23
N ALA A 235 15.43 -8.17 -18.20
CA ALA A 235 15.78 -7.78 -19.57
C ALA A 235 16.40 -6.38 -19.65
N ARG A 236 15.92 -5.43 -18.84
CA ARG A 236 16.39 -4.03 -18.84
C ARG A 236 17.73 -3.84 -18.14
N TRP A 237 17.91 -4.45 -16.97
CA TRP A 237 19.03 -4.13 -16.07
C TRP A 237 20.07 -5.24 -15.95
N GLY A 238 19.76 -6.47 -16.40
CA GLY A 238 20.67 -7.61 -16.35
C GLY A 238 21.33 -7.76 -14.98
N ARG A 239 22.67 -7.82 -14.97
CA ARG A 239 23.49 -7.93 -13.76
C ARG A 239 23.16 -6.92 -12.67
N ARG A 240 22.82 -5.68 -13.03
CA ARG A 240 22.52 -4.61 -12.05
C ARG A 240 21.25 -4.89 -11.24
N PHE A 241 20.40 -5.79 -11.71
CA PHE A 241 19.20 -6.24 -11.01
C PHE A 241 19.33 -7.69 -10.49
N THR A 242 19.95 -8.59 -11.25
CA THR A 242 20.04 -10.02 -10.91
C THR A 242 21.25 -10.39 -10.07
N GLY A 243 22.32 -9.59 -10.11
CA GLY A 243 23.64 -9.93 -9.58
C GLY A 243 24.42 -10.92 -10.45
N LEU A 244 23.82 -11.45 -11.51
CA LEU A 244 24.40 -12.47 -12.38
C LEU A 244 24.87 -11.87 -13.70
N ASP A 245 25.98 -12.38 -14.23
CA ASP A 245 26.35 -12.10 -15.61
C ASP A 245 25.25 -12.69 -16.51
N PRO A 246 24.93 -12.04 -17.64
CA PRO A 246 24.17 -12.72 -18.68
C PRO A 246 24.89 -14.04 -19.00
N SER A 247 24.15 -15.15 -19.01
CA SER A 247 24.72 -16.47 -19.28
C SER A 247 25.63 -16.36 -20.50
N PRO A 248 26.89 -16.83 -20.44
CA PRO A 248 27.69 -16.91 -21.64
C PRO A 248 26.92 -17.79 -22.62
N SER A 249 26.63 -17.25 -23.81
CA SER A 249 26.40 -18.09 -24.98
C SER A 249 27.51 -19.15 -25.03
N THR A 250 27.15 -20.38 -25.36
CA THR A 250 27.92 -21.64 -25.29
C THR A 250 29.22 -21.69 -26.13
N THR A 251 30.03 -20.64 -26.13
CA THR A 251 31.31 -20.53 -26.83
C THR A 251 32.27 -19.60 -26.08
N SER A 252 32.72 -19.98 -24.89
CA SER A 252 34.00 -19.50 -24.36
C SER A 252 34.53 -20.48 -23.32
N SER A 253 35.76 -20.93 -23.56
CA SER A 253 36.54 -21.89 -22.77
C SER A 253 36.57 -21.56 -21.27
N PRO A 254 36.79 -22.57 -20.40
CA PRO A 254 36.83 -22.39 -18.95
C PRO A 254 38.09 -21.63 -18.54
N GLY A 255 38.01 -20.29 -18.54
CA GLY A 255 39.00 -19.40 -17.95
C GLY A 255 38.71 -19.23 -16.46
N ARG A 256 39.75 -19.43 -15.65
CA ARG A 256 39.88 -19.19 -14.19
C ARG A 256 38.74 -18.36 -13.56
N ALA A 257 38.15 -18.89 -12.49
CA ALA A 257 37.36 -18.13 -11.53
C ALA A 257 38.21 -16.97 -10.95
N GLY A 258 38.12 -15.82 -11.60
CA GLY A 258 38.72 -14.57 -11.13
C GLY A 258 38.01 -14.12 -9.86
N GLN A 259 38.79 -13.63 -8.90
CA GLN A 259 38.26 -12.84 -7.78
C GLN A 259 37.24 -11.83 -8.30
N LEU A 260 36.02 -11.86 -7.76
CA LEU A 260 35.00 -10.85 -8.04
C LEU A 260 35.60 -9.48 -7.68
N ASP A 261 35.81 -8.63 -8.69
CA ASP A 261 36.24 -7.26 -8.47
C ASP A 261 35.19 -6.56 -7.59
N PRO A 262 35.55 -6.05 -6.40
CA PRO A 262 34.63 -5.33 -5.52
C PRO A 262 34.03 -4.06 -6.14
N SER A 263 34.55 -3.59 -7.28
CA SER A 263 33.98 -2.51 -8.08
C SER A 263 32.78 -2.93 -8.95
N THR A 264 32.56 -4.24 -9.12
CA THR A 264 31.48 -4.77 -9.97
C THR A 264 30.12 -4.54 -9.32
N PRO A 265 29.13 -3.92 -10.01
CA PRO A 265 27.82 -3.67 -9.43
C PRO A 265 27.15 -4.98 -9.02
N ARG A 266 26.95 -5.17 -7.71
CA ARG A 266 26.10 -6.23 -7.18
C ARG A 266 24.66 -5.89 -7.53
N GLY A 267 23.87 -6.89 -7.92
CA GLY A 267 22.44 -6.72 -8.14
C GLY A 267 21.77 -6.16 -6.89
N ILE A 268 20.64 -5.48 -7.05
CA ILE A 268 19.88 -4.98 -5.90
C ILE A 268 19.03 -6.09 -5.28
N ASN A 269 18.96 -6.14 -3.95
CA ASN A 269 18.08 -7.08 -3.25
C ASN A 269 16.62 -6.63 -3.33
N VAL A 270 15.73 -7.56 -3.66
CA VAL A 270 14.28 -7.34 -3.68
C VAL A 270 13.64 -8.28 -2.68
N CYS A 271 13.03 -7.72 -1.64
CA CYS A 271 12.36 -8.45 -0.59
C CYS A 271 10.83 -8.35 -0.75
N TRP A 272 10.19 -9.47 -1.04
CA TRP A 272 8.73 -9.58 -1.01
C TRP A 272 8.28 -9.70 0.44
N HIS A 273 7.59 -8.68 0.95
CA HIS A 273 7.07 -8.71 2.31
C HIS A 273 5.71 -9.41 2.37
N SER A 274 5.55 -10.30 3.35
CA SER A 274 4.33 -11.08 3.59
C SER A 274 3.58 -11.51 2.31
N PRO A 275 4.26 -12.14 1.34
CA PRO A 275 3.68 -12.34 0.02
C PRO A 275 2.48 -13.29 0.10
N SER A 276 1.34 -12.87 -0.42
CA SER A 276 0.17 -13.74 -0.63
C SER A 276 0.27 -14.54 -1.94
N LEU A 277 1.50 -14.80 -2.41
CA LEU A 277 1.78 -15.46 -3.69
C LEU A 277 1.80 -16.98 -3.51
N SER A 278 1.42 -17.73 -4.56
CA SER A 278 1.54 -19.19 -4.53
C SER A 278 3.01 -19.61 -4.49
N VAL A 279 3.27 -20.79 -3.92
CA VAL A 279 4.63 -21.38 -3.86
C VAL A 279 5.27 -21.48 -5.24
N ASP A 280 4.50 -21.78 -6.29
CA ASP A 280 5.02 -21.87 -7.65
C ASP A 280 5.46 -20.52 -8.21
N VAL A 281 4.76 -19.43 -7.87
CA VAL A 281 5.17 -18.07 -8.23
C VAL A 281 6.45 -17.70 -7.48
N LEU A 282 6.54 -18.00 -6.18
CA LEU A 282 7.76 -17.76 -5.39
C LEU A 282 8.97 -18.52 -5.96
N ARG A 283 8.80 -19.79 -6.34
CA ARG A 283 9.84 -20.59 -7.01
C ARG A 283 10.24 -20.02 -8.37
N GLN A 284 9.29 -19.50 -9.14
CA GLN A 284 9.60 -18.82 -10.40
C GLN A 284 10.43 -17.56 -10.18
N ILE A 285 10.05 -16.73 -9.21
CA ILE A 285 10.81 -15.53 -8.82
C ILE A 285 12.23 -15.92 -8.40
N GLN A 286 12.37 -16.92 -7.52
CA GLN A 286 13.67 -17.38 -7.04
C GLN A 286 14.56 -17.93 -8.17
N ARG A 287 13.99 -18.62 -9.17
CA ARG A 287 14.74 -19.06 -10.35
C ARG A 287 15.22 -17.90 -11.22
N LYS A 288 14.41 -16.84 -11.35
CA LYS A 288 14.77 -15.65 -12.13
C LYS A 288 15.77 -14.75 -11.39
N LEU A 289 15.74 -14.76 -10.05
CA LEU A 289 16.53 -13.88 -9.17
C LEU A 289 17.21 -14.68 -8.04
N PRO A 290 18.09 -15.63 -8.35
CA PRO A 290 18.61 -16.58 -7.35
C PRO A 290 19.51 -15.94 -6.29
N GLN A 291 20.08 -14.76 -6.57
CA GLN A 291 20.95 -14.03 -5.64
C GLN A 291 20.29 -12.82 -5.00
N THR A 292 19.18 -12.34 -5.55
CA THR A 292 18.59 -11.06 -5.18
C THR A 292 17.14 -11.12 -4.70
N ALA A 293 16.47 -12.27 -4.81
CA ALA A 293 15.13 -12.44 -4.24
C ALA A 293 15.16 -12.88 -2.77
N TYR A 294 14.44 -12.13 -1.93
CA TYR A 294 14.22 -12.41 -0.51
C TYR A 294 12.72 -12.40 -0.19
N PHE A 295 12.34 -13.11 0.86
CA PHE A 295 10.95 -13.18 1.33
C PHE A 295 10.94 -12.97 2.84
N SER A 296 10.12 -12.04 3.33
CA SER A 296 9.89 -11.84 4.76
C SER A 296 8.47 -12.24 5.14
N PHE A 297 8.30 -12.84 6.31
CA PHE A 297 7.02 -13.37 6.78
C PHE A 297 6.63 -12.71 8.10
N SER A 298 5.41 -12.18 8.16
CA SER A 298 4.83 -11.66 9.41
C SER A 298 4.26 -12.79 10.27
N SER A 299 4.01 -12.49 11.55
CA SER A 299 3.38 -13.41 12.51
C SER A 299 2.00 -13.93 12.05
N HIS A 300 1.26 -13.14 11.28
CA HIS A 300 -0.02 -13.56 10.70
C HIS A 300 0.12 -14.71 9.70
N LEU A 301 1.22 -14.75 8.93
CA LEU A 301 1.49 -15.84 7.98
C LEU A 301 2.28 -16.99 8.61
N ALA A 302 3.05 -16.72 9.67
CA ALA A 302 3.83 -17.71 10.39
C ALA A 302 3.01 -18.51 11.43
N SER A 303 1.72 -18.20 11.61
CA SER A 303 0.86 -18.93 12.54
C SER A 303 0.54 -20.32 11.98
N PRO A 304 0.80 -21.41 12.73
CA PRO A 304 0.43 -22.75 12.28
C PRO A 304 -1.08 -22.83 12.03
N PRO A 305 -1.54 -23.63 11.05
CA PRO A 305 -2.97 -23.79 10.81
C PRO A 305 -3.64 -24.24 12.12
N SER A 306 -4.73 -23.56 12.49
CA SER A 306 -5.50 -23.95 13.66
C SER A 306 -5.89 -25.42 13.52
N PRO A 307 -5.73 -26.25 14.57
CA PRO A 307 -6.15 -27.64 14.51
C PRO A 307 -7.61 -27.72 14.07
N PRO A 308 -7.99 -28.72 13.26
CA PRO A 308 -9.35 -28.86 12.78
C PRO A 308 -10.30 -28.82 13.97
N ARG A 309 -11.29 -27.92 13.90
CA ARG A 309 -12.33 -27.84 14.94
C ARG A 309 -12.93 -29.24 15.13
N PRO A 310 -12.97 -29.77 16.36
CA PRO A 310 -13.61 -31.06 16.59
C PRO A 310 -15.05 -30.98 16.08
N PRO A 311 -15.59 -32.07 15.48
CA PRO A 311 -16.96 -32.07 15.01
C PRO A 311 -17.87 -31.64 16.17
N ARG A 312 -18.75 -30.68 15.90
CA ARG A 312 -19.75 -30.25 16.88
C ARG A 312 -20.46 -31.50 17.39
N ARG A 313 -20.22 -31.88 18.65
CA ARG A 313 -21.01 -32.91 19.32
C ARG A 313 -22.47 -32.46 19.21
N ARG A 314 -23.27 -33.22 18.45
CA ARG A 314 -24.72 -33.11 18.56
C ARG A 314 -25.02 -33.26 20.04
N ARG A 315 -25.65 -32.25 20.65
CA ARG A 315 -26.19 -32.38 22.00
C ARG A 315 -27.14 -33.57 21.96
N SER A 316 -26.72 -34.68 22.55
CA SER A 316 -27.62 -35.73 22.98
C SER A 316 -28.56 -35.08 23.99
N LEU A 317 -29.83 -34.93 23.61
CA LEU A 317 -30.88 -34.54 24.55
C LEU A 317 -30.90 -35.60 25.67
N SER A 318 -30.58 -35.19 26.90
CA SER A 318 -30.78 -36.04 28.07
C SER A 318 -32.28 -36.20 28.33
N PRO A 319 -32.77 -37.39 28.69
CA PRO A 319 -34.19 -37.63 28.96
C PRO A 319 -34.53 -37.11 30.35
N ARG A 320 -34.78 -35.80 30.48
CA ARG A 320 -35.41 -35.21 31.68
C ARG A 320 -36.49 -34.17 31.45
N ASP A 321 -36.82 -33.83 30.20
CA ASP A 321 -37.96 -32.94 29.90
C ASP A 321 -39.07 -33.69 29.14
N ALA A 322 -39.50 -34.83 29.70
CA ALA A 322 -40.72 -35.52 29.29
C ALA A 322 -41.79 -35.31 30.36
N GLY A 323 -42.56 -34.22 30.22
CA GLY A 323 -43.64 -33.93 31.15
C GLY A 323 -44.42 -32.67 30.81
N SER A 324 -45.33 -32.78 29.85
CA SER A 324 -46.62 -32.05 29.73
C SER A 324 -46.90 -31.65 28.28
N ALA A 325 -47.53 -32.55 27.54
CA ALA A 325 -48.19 -32.26 26.27
C ALA A 325 -49.64 -32.75 26.38
N ARG A 326 -50.58 -31.84 26.66
CA ARG A 326 -51.99 -32.04 26.33
C ARG A 326 -52.27 -31.34 25.00
N ARG A 327 -52.52 -32.16 23.98
CA ARG A 327 -53.03 -31.79 22.65
C ARG A 327 -54.47 -31.30 22.77
N THR A 328 -54.81 -30.23 22.06
CA THR A 328 -56.17 -29.95 21.61
C THR A 328 -56.15 -29.92 20.09
N ILE A 329 -56.91 -30.84 19.48
CA ILE A 329 -57.11 -31.01 18.04
C ILE A 329 -58.46 -30.36 17.71
N LEU A 330 -58.52 -29.53 16.66
CA LEU A 330 -59.78 -29.12 16.02
C LEU A 330 -59.75 -29.51 14.52
N PRO A 331 -60.90 -29.93 13.94
CA PRO A 331 -60.98 -30.63 12.65
C PRO A 331 -61.18 -29.69 11.43
N PRO A 332 -61.13 -30.20 10.18
CA PRO A 332 -61.11 -29.38 8.97
C PRO A 332 -62.39 -29.37 8.08
N SER A 333 -62.44 -28.35 7.19
CA SER A 333 -63.11 -28.23 5.84
C SER A 333 -64.62 -27.90 5.80
N PRO A 334 -65.22 -27.28 4.72
CA PRO A 334 -64.88 -27.38 3.26
C PRO A 334 -65.09 -26.05 2.42
N PRO A 335 -65.45 -26.02 1.10
CA PRO A 335 -64.66 -25.40 0.01
C PRO A 335 -65.27 -24.15 -0.70
N ARG A 336 -64.56 -23.65 -1.74
CA ARG A 336 -64.77 -22.46 -2.60
C ARG A 336 -66.10 -22.41 -3.39
N ASP A 337 -66.57 -21.21 -3.78
CA ASP A 337 -66.68 -20.75 -5.19
C ASP A 337 -67.07 -19.23 -5.36
N PRO A 338 -67.27 -18.61 -6.56
CA PRO A 338 -66.53 -17.41 -7.00
C PRO A 338 -67.44 -16.20 -7.40
N GLY A 339 -66.85 -15.06 -7.80
CA GLY A 339 -67.55 -14.11 -8.68
C GLY A 339 -67.29 -12.61 -8.49
N HIS A 340 -66.88 -11.97 -9.59
CA HIS A 340 -67.01 -10.55 -9.97
C HIS A 340 -66.22 -9.48 -9.18
N ALA A 341 -65.76 -8.35 -9.72
CA ALA A 341 -65.32 -7.82 -11.02
C ALA A 341 -65.23 -6.28 -10.82
N HIS A 342 -64.42 -5.58 -11.62
CA HIS A 342 -64.37 -4.12 -11.82
C HIS A 342 -63.62 -3.21 -10.80
N ARG A 343 -62.33 -2.97 -11.09
CA ARG A 343 -61.68 -1.72 -11.60
C ARG A 343 -62.06 -0.31 -10.99
N PRO A 344 -61.25 0.74 -11.22
CA PRO A 344 -60.47 1.47 -10.20
C PRO A 344 -60.92 2.93 -10.02
N LEU A 345 -60.28 3.73 -9.13
CA LEU A 345 -60.08 5.19 -9.29
C LEU A 345 -59.13 5.75 -8.22
N ALA A 346 -58.14 6.53 -8.67
CA ALA A 346 -57.30 7.44 -7.87
C ALA A 346 -57.98 8.84 -7.80
N PRO A 347 -57.28 9.92 -7.40
CA PRO A 347 -56.73 10.26 -6.09
C PRO A 347 -57.47 11.50 -5.50
N ARG A 348 -57.29 11.82 -4.20
CA ARG A 348 -57.79 13.08 -3.62
C ARG A 348 -56.71 13.82 -2.81
N ASP A 349 -56.34 14.96 -3.37
CA ASP A 349 -56.14 16.30 -2.79
C ASP A 349 -55.56 16.51 -1.37
N ARG A 350 -54.57 17.42 -1.37
CA ARG A 350 -54.07 18.19 -0.22
C ARG A 350 -55.17 19.04 0.45
N PRO A 351 -54.91 19.52 1.68
CA PRO A 351 -54.69 20.98 1.77
C PRO A 351 -53.61 21.46 2.76
N ARG A 352 -52.89 22.49 2.29
CA ARG A 352 -52.51 23.79 2.92
C ARG A 352 -51.91 23.87 4.35
N ARG A 353 -50.62 24.27 4.35
CA ARG A 353 -49.93 25.38 5.06
C ARG A 353 -50.59 26.04 6.28
N ARG A 354 -49.79 26.29 7.34
CA ARG A 354 -49.50 27.62 7.94
C ARG A 354 -48.19 27.62 8.78
N PRO A 355 -47.59 28.79 9.08
CA PRO A 355 -46.15 28.97 9.30
C PRO A 355 -45.74 29.63 10.64
N VAL A 356 -44.41 29.82 10.80
CA VAL A 356 -43.67 30.73 11.71
C VAL A 356 -43.57 30.34 13.18
N ASP A 357 -42.34 30.13 13.67
CA ASP A 357 -41.85 30.95 14.79
C ASP A 357 -40.32 31.12 14.77
N ASP A 358 -39.93 32.35 15.06
CA ASP A 358 -38.61 32.96 14.90
C ASP A 358 -38.15 33.39 16.30
N ARG A 359 -37.03 32.87 16.82
CA ARG A 359 -36.41 33.38 18.05
C ARG A 359 -34.89 33.42 17.97
N ARG A 360 -34.42 34.63 17.66
CA ARG A 360 -33.22 35.31 18.14
C ARG A 360 -32.58 34.75 19.42
N LYS A 361 -31.25 34.66 19.42
CA LYS A 361 -30.40 35.23 20.49
C LYS A 361 -29.08 35.76 19.91
N ASP A 362 -28.93 37.08 20.01
CA ASP A 362 -27.72 37.87 19.84
C ASP A 362 -26.67 37.49 20.92
N ALA A 363 -25.40 37.27 20.53
CA ALA A 363 -24.27 38.19 20.58
C ALA A 363 -23.63 38.40 21.97
N HIS A 364 -22.34 38.05 22.08
CA HIS A 364 -21.37 38.89 22.80
C HIS A 364 -20.00 38.83 22.12
N ASN A 365 -19.58 40.04 21.73
CA ASN A 365 -18.32 40.46 21.14
C ASN A 365 -17.29 40.65 22.27
N LEU A 366 -16.02 40.28 22.05
CA LEU A 366 -14.87 40.83 22.79
C LEU A 366 -13.60 40.75 21.94
N GLN A 367 -12.94 41.91 21.84
CA GLN A 367 -11.76 42.26 21.07
C GLN A 367 -10.49 41.50 21.46
N GLY A 368 -9.54 41.44 20.51
CA GLY A 368 -8.12 41.24 20.82
C GLY A 368 -7.24 40.94 19.60
N ARG A 369 -6.81 41.98 18.87
CA ARG A 369 -5.55 41.93 18.08
C ARG A 369 -4.36 41.93 19.04
N PRO A 370 -3.19 41.40 18.64
CA PRO A 370 -2.17 42.30 18.10
C PRO A 370 -1.39 41.74 16.90
N ASP A 371 -0.87 42.69 16.11
CA ASP A 371 0.18 42.52 15.12
C ASP A 371 1.45 41.91 15.72
N ARG A 372 2.20 41.12 14.93
CA ARG A 372 3.66 41.27 14.76
C ARG A 372 4.24 40.34 13.69
N GLN A 373 4.80 41.00 12.68
CA GLN A 373 6.14 40.81 12.12
C GLN A 373 6.53 39.44 11.52
N GLY A 374 6.84 39.51 10.23
CA GLY A 374 7.37 38.41 9.43
C GLY A 374 8.74 37.92 9.89
N PHE A 375 8.94 36.62 9.73
CA PHE A 375 10.23 35.96 9.82
C PHE A 375 10.57 35.39 8.45
N ARG A 376 11.59 35.97 7.80
CA ARG A 376 12.31 35.37 6.68
C ARG A 376 13.51 34.61 7.25
N PRO A 377 13.72 33.32 6.96
CA PRO A 377 15.00 32.69 7.19
C PRO A 377 16.00 33.11 6.11
N GLN A 378 17.10 33.72 6.53
CA GLN A 378 18.27 34.00 5.71
C GLN A 378 19.01 32.68 5.40
N TRP A 379 19.35 32.48 4.13
CA TRP A 379 20.27 31.44 3.68
C TRP A 379 21.70 31.98 3.73
N PRO A 380 22.66 31.29 4.36
CA PRO A 380 24.07 31.66 4.22
C PRO A 380 24.58 31.25 2.84
N GLY A 381 25.14 32.23 2.13
CA GLY A 381 25.72 32.06 0.80
C GLY A 381 26.96 31.19 0.80
N SER A 382 27.06 30.33 -0.21
CA SER A 382 28.29 29.63 -0.57
C SER A 382 28.93 30.32 -1.78
N SER A 383 30.17 30.74 -1.54
CA SER A 383 31.10 31.35 -2.48
C SER A 383 31.35 30.47 -3.70
N PHE A 384 31.46 31.16 -4.85
CA PHE A 384 32.06 30.67 -6.08
C PHE A 384 33.48 30.12 -5.86
N ALA A 385 33.81 29.01 -6.51
CA ALA A 385 35.15 28.70 -6.98
C ALA A 385 35.06 27.89 -8.29
N ARG A 386 35.53 28.49 -9.40
CA ARG A 386 35.79 27.83 -10.67
C ARG A 386 37.19 27.18 -10.61
N PRO A 387 37.41 26.06 -11.32
CA PRO A 387 38.66 25.82 -12.03
C PRO A 387 38.38 25.97 -13.54
N GLY A 388 39.12 26.75 -14.33
CA GLY A 388 40.57 26.80 -14.37
C GLY A 388 41.04 25.69 -15.31
N GLY A 389 40.96 25.96 -16.62
CA GLY A 389 41.46 25.06 -17.65
C GLY A 389 42.98 25.15 -17.79
N LEU A 390 43.57 24.00 -18.12
CA LEU A 390 44.63 23.80 -19.10
C LEU A 390 44.48 22.38 -19.64
#